data_AF-A0A142XKY4-F1
#
_entry.id   AF-A0A142XKY4-F1
#
_cell.length_a   1.000
_cell.length_b   1.000
_cell.length_c   1.000
_cell.angle_alpha   90.00
_cell.angle_beta   90.00
_cell.angle_gamma   90.00
#
_symmetry.space_group_name_H-M   'P 1'
#
loop_
_entity.id
_entity.type
_entity.pdbx_description
1 polymer ?
#
loop_
_entity_poly.entity_id
_entity_poly.type
_entity_poly.pdbx_seq_one_letter_code
_entity_poly.pdbx_strand_id
1 'polypeptide(L)'
;MKDRFPGFKKCLAMMRKRNGQSREEGFHWLRPHASEYVRELVEEFGKESDHGLRCWLLELIGFAKSPAAFDFLAEQLRGHDERLRYWAIWALKHLETNEARTLLWHARSFTFRSPGETEAFRTDLDTVVNDRSSQ
;
A
#
# COMPACT_ATOMS: atom_id res chain seq x y z
N MET A 1 -24.84 -13.00 -15.22
CA MET A 1 -24.33 -13.62 -13.99
C MET A 1 -23.30 -12.67 -13.43
N LYS A 2 -23.39 -12.24 -12.15
CA LYS A 2 -22.24 -11.58 -11.52
C LYS A 2 -21.20 -12.67 -11.29
N ASP A 3 -20.01 -12.51 -11.86
CA ASP A 3 -18.92 -13.45 -11.62
C ASP A 3 -18.63 -13.52 -10.13
N ARG A 4 -18.46 -14.74 -9.62
CA ARG A 4 -18.18 -14.99 -8.20
C ARG A 4 -16.72 -14.69 -7.91
N PHE A 5 -16.45 -14.07 -6.75
CA PHE A 5 -15.08 -13.83 -6.29
C PHE A 5 -14.24 -15.11 -6.40
N PRO A 6 -13.14 -15.10 -7.19
CA PRO A 6 -12.36 -16.31 -7.48
C PRO A 6 -11.51 -16.80 -6.30
N GLY A 7 -11.47 -16.04 -5.19
CA GLY A 7 -10.69 -16.35 -3.99
C GLY A 7 -9.30 -15.71 -4.00
N PHE A 8 -8.77 -15.44 -2.80
CA PHE A 8 -7.48 -14.77 -2.59
C PHE A 8 -6.33 -15.36 -3.42
N LYS A 9 -6.08 -16.66 -3.28
CA LYS A 9 -4.96 -17.34 -3.97
C LYS A 9 -5.04 -17.24 -5.49
N LYS A 10 -6.25 -17.29 -6.05
CA LYS A 10 -6.45 -17.19 -7.50
C LYS A 10 -6.24 -15.75 -7.98
N CYS A 11 -6.71 -14.75 -7.23
CA CYS A 11 -6.42 -13.35 -7.51
C CYS A 11 -4.92 -13.07 -7.51
N LEU A 12 -4.22 -13.52 -6.47
CA LEU A 12 -2.77 -13.35 -6.35
C LEU A 12 -2.00 -14.05 -7.48
N ALA A 13 -2.43 -15.26 -7.86
CA ALA A 13 -1.85 -15.96 -9.00
C ALA A 13 -2.08 -15.20 -10.32
N MET A 14 -3.22 -14.53 -10.49
CA MET A 14 -3.48 -13.67 -11.65
C MET A 14 -2.58 -12.42 -11.65
N MET A 15 -2.40 -11.77 -10.49
CA MET A 15 -1.49 -10.63 -10.29
C MET A 15 -0.02 -10.95 -10.59
N ARG A 16 0.40 -12.20 -10.43
CA ARG A 16 1.77 -12.68 -10.75
C ARG A 16 1.99 -13.01 -12.23
N LYS A 17 0.93 -13.11 -13.04
CA LYS A 17 1.09 -13.41 -14.47
C LYS A 17 1.82 -12.27 -15.18
N ARG A 18 2.40 -12.57 -16.34
CA ARG A 18 3.00 -11.55 -17.22
C ARG A 18 1.97 -10.76 -18.02
N ASN A 19 0.78 -11.32 -18.24
CA ASN A 19 -0.29 -10.66 -18.98
C ASN A 19 -0.90 -9.51 -18.16
N GLY A 20 -0.75 -8.27 -18.62
CA GLY A 20 -1.25 -7.06 -17.95
C GLY A 20 -2.74 -7.14 -17.61
N GLN A 21 -3.57 -7.63 -18.53
CA GLN A 21 -5.01 -7.79 -18.31
C GLN A 21 -5.30 -8.71 -17.12
N SER A 22 -4.66 -9.88 -17.06
CA SER A 22 -4.85 -10.81 -15.93
C SER A 22 -4.33 -10.21 -14.62
N ARG A 23 -3.26 -9.42 -14.68
CA ARG A 23 -2.68 -8.78 -13.51
C ARG A 23 -3.68 -7.80 -12.88
N GLU A 24 -4.22 -6.90 -13.70
CA GLU A 24 -5.23 -5.91 -13.29
C GLU A 24 -6.52 -6.57 -12.82
N GLU A 25 -7.01 -7.59 -13.53
CA GLU A 25 -8.17 -8.37 -13.10
C GLU A 25 -7.98 -8.97 -11.70
N GLY A 26 -6.80 -9.55 -11.43
CA GLY A 26 -6.48 -10.09 -10.11
C GLY A 26 -6.52 -9.03 -9.01
N PHE A 27 -5.98 -7.85 -9.28
CA PHE A 27 -6.05 -6.72 -8.37
C PHE A 27 -7.50 -6.27 -8.15
N HIS A 28 -8.27 -6.06 -9.22
CA HIS A 28 -9.65 -5.59 -9.15
C HIS A 28 -10.58 -6.59 -8.44
N TRP A 29 -10.37 -7.88 -8.64
CA TRP A 29 -11.10 -8.91 -7.90
C TRP A 29 -10.77 -8.89 -6.41
N LEU A 30 -9.51 -8.66 -6.05
CA LEU A 30 -9.06 -8.73 -4.65
C LEU A 30 -9.36 -7.46 -3.85
N ARG A 31 -9.31 -6.29 -4.48
CA ARG A 31 -9.51 -4.99 -3.83
C ARG A 31 -10.75 -4.89 -2.92
N PRO A 32 -11.97 -5.26 -3.35
CA PRO A 32 -13.16 -5.17 -2.49
C PRO A 32 -13.13 -6.15 -1.30
N HIS A 33 -12.26 -7.17 -1.35
CA HIS A 33 -12.09 -8.19 -0.31
C HIS A 33 -10.80 -8.00 0.51
N ALA A 34 -10.03 -6.94 0.28
CA ALA A 34 -8.70 -6.77 0.87
C ALA A 34 -8.72 -6.77 2.42
N SER A 35 -9.78 -6.23 3.02
CA SER A 35 -9.98 -6.24 4.48
C SER A 35 -10.09 -7.64 5.09
N GLU A 36 -10.57 -8.62 4.32
CA GLU A 36 -10.67 -10.03 4.73
C GLU A 36 -9.31 -10.74 4.76
N TYR A 37 -8.28 -10.18 4.10
CA TYR A 37 -7.00 -10.85 3.84
C TYR A 37 -5.78 -10.02 4.23
N VAL A 38 -5.92 -9.07 5.18
CA VAL A 38 -4.84 -8.15 5.57
C VAL A 38 -3.57 -8.89 5.97
N ARG A 39 -3.70 -9.95 6.77
CA ARG A 39 -2.55 -10.73 7.24
C ARG A 39 -1.86 -11.43 6.07
N GLU A 40 -2.63 -12.08 5.21
CA GLU A 40 -2.13 -12.78 4.03
C GLU A 40 -1.49 -11.80 3.03
N LEU A 41 -2.03 -10.60 2.85
CA LEU A 41 -1.43 -9.57 2.01
C LEU A 41 -0.06 -9.13 2.54
N VAL A 42 0.06 -8.90 3.85
CA VAL A 42 1.35 -8.57 4.51
C VAL A 42 2.34 -9.72 4.37
N GLU A 43 1.91 -10.95 4.59
CA GLU A 43 2.75 -12.14 4.43
C GLU A 43 3.24 -12.31 2.99
N GLU A 44 2.37 -12.11 2.00
CA GLU A 44 2.75 -12.23 0.58
C GLU A 44 3.65 -11.07 0.13
N PHE A 45 3.47 -9.86 0.67
CA PHE A 45 4.39 -8.76 0.42
C PHE A 45 5.82 -9.09 0.88
N GLY A 46 5.97 -9.71 2.05
CA GLY A 46 7.28 -10.09 2.59
C GLY A 46 8.02 -11.16 1.76
N LYS A 47 7.28 -11.98 1.00
CA LYS A 47 7.82 -13.02 0.12
C LYS A 47 8.08 -12.53 -1.31
N GLU A 48 7.48 -11.41 -1.69
CA GLU A 48 7.45 -10.97 -3.08
C GLU A 48 8.73 -10.20 -3.45
N SER A 49 9.27 -10.51 -4.63
CA SER A 49 10.46 -9.85 -5.20
C SER A 49 10.13 -8.93 -6.36
N ASP A 50 9.01 -9.16 -7.06
CA ASP A 50 8.58 -8.28 -8.15
C ASP A 50 8.15 -6.92 -7.59
N HIS A 51 8.93 -5.88 -7.89
CA HIS A 51 8.73 -4.53 -7.35
C HIS A 51 7.32 -3.99 -7.66
N GLY A 52 6.83 -4.22 -8.88
CA GLY A 52 5.49 -3.79 -9.29
C GLY A 52 4.40 -4.48 -8.47
N LEU A 53 4.51 -5.80 -8.27
CA LEU A 53 3.56 -6.53 -7.44
C LEU A 53 3.65 -6.14 -5.96
N ARG A 54 4.83 -5.82 -5.44
CA ARG A 54 4.95 -5.27 -4.08
C ARG A 54 4.20 -3.94 -3.92
N CYS A 55 4.27 -3.05 -4.92
CA CYS A 55 3.47 -1.82 -4.92
C CYS A 55 1.98 -2.12 -4.84
N TRP A 56 1.47 -3.03 -5.67
CA TRP A 56 0.06 -3.42 -5.65
C TRP A 56 -0.38 -4.12 -4.37
N LEU A 57 0.47 -4.97 -3.78
CA LEU A 57 0.17 -5.59 -2.48
C LEU A 57 0.06 -4.51 -1.40
N LEU A 58 0.95 -3.53 -1.39
CA LEU A 58 0.91 -2.41 -0.44
C LEU A 58 -0.32 -1.52 -0.64
N GLU A 59 -0.71 -1.28 -1.91
CA GLU A 59 -1.94 -0.59 -2.26
C GLU A 59 -3.18 -1.34 -1.76
N LEU A 60 -3.26 -2.67 -1.95
CA LEU A 60 -4.34 -3.51 -1.42
C LEU A 60 -4.40 -3.47 0.11
N ILE A 61 -3.25 -3.48 0.79
CA ILE A 61 -3.17 -3.34 2.25
C ILE A 61 -3.74 -1.97 2.69
N GLY A 62 -3.50 -0.91 1.93
CA GLY A 62 -4.14 0.39 2.16
C GLY A 62 -5.65 0.37 1.94
N PHE A 63 -6.14 -0.27 0.86
CA PHE A 63 -7.57 -0.44 0.61
C PHE A 63 -8.30 -1.26 1.67
N ALA A 64 -7.58 -2.15 2.36
CA ALA A 64 -8.14 -2.90 3.47
C ALA A 64 -8.54 -2.02 4.67
N LYS A 65 -7.98 -0.80 4.78
CA LYS A 65 -8.23 0.18 5.86
C LYS A 65 -8.21 -0.44 7.27
N SER A 66 -7.41 -1.47 7.47
CA SER A 66 -7.37 -2.21 8.72
C SER A 66 -6.30 -1.66 9.64
N PRO A 67 -6.64 -1.25 10.88
CA PRO A 67 -5.66 -0.82 11.87
C PRO A 67 -4.58 -1.88 12.15
N ALA A 68 -4.87 -3.17 11.91
CA ALA A 68 -3.90 -4.25 12.06
C ALA A 68 -2.70 -4.14 11.11
N ALA A 69 -2.80 -3.36 10.03
CA ALA A 69 -1.69 -3.10 9.12
C ALA A 69 -0.78 -1.93 9.55
N PHE A 70 -1.13 -1.21 10.62
CA PHE A 70 -0.45 0.03 11.02
C PHE A 70 1.06 -0.15 11.18
N ASP A 71 1.51 -1.11 11.99
CA ASP A 71 2.94 -1.32 12.27
C ASP A 71 3.71 -1.63 11.00
N PHE A 72 3.17 -2.53 10.16
CA PHE A 72 3.77 -2.87 8.87
C PHE A 72 3.87 -1.66 7.93
N LEU A 73 2.81 -0.84 7.84
CA LEU A 73 2.83 0.37 7.02
C LEU A 73 3.82 1.42 7.55
N ALA A 74 3.94 1.54 8.87
CA ALA A 74 4.93 2.42 9.52
C ALA A 74 6.38 2.00 9.19
N GLU A 75 6.65 0.69 9.12
CA GLU A 75 7.94 0.17 8.66
C GLU A 75 8.19 0.52 7.19
N GLN A 76 7.21 0.31 6.31
CA GLN A 76 7.36 0.65 4.88
C GLN A 76 7.58 2.15 4.67
N LEU A 77 6.96 3.01 5.48
CA LEU A 77 7.16 4.47 5.45
C LEU A 77 8.62 4.86 5.75
N ARG A 78 9.31 4.10 6.60
CA ARG A 78 10.74 4.30 6.96
C ARG A 78 11.71 3.64 5.98
N GLY A 79 11.20 2.84 5.04
CA GLY A 79 11.99 2.08 4.09
C GLY A 79 12.81 2.94 3.12
N HIS A 80 13.68 2.29 2.37
CA HIS A 80 14.56 2.93 1.38
C HIS A 80 14.00 2.96 -0.05
N ASP A 81 12.85 2.35 -0.27
CA ASP A 81 12.18 2.30 -1.56
C ASP A 81 11.14 3.42 -1.65
N GLU A 82 11.41 4.38 -2.52
CA GLU A 82 10.59 5.59 -2.68
C GLU A 82 9.15 5.29 -3.07
N ARG A 83 8.94 4.36 -4.02
CA ARG A 83 7.59 3.99 -4.47
C ARG A 83 6.81 3.28 -3.38
N LEU A 84 7.47 2.44 -2.58
CA LEU A 84 6.81 1.79 -1.45
C LEU A 84 6.50 2.80 -0.33
N ARG A 85 7.36 3.80 -0.08
CA ARG A 85 7.05 4.89 0.86
C ARG A 85 5.83 5.68 0.42
N TYR A 86 5.72 6.02 -0.87
CA TYR A 86 4.53 6.70 -1.40
C TYR A 86 3.24 5.93 -1.07
N TRP A 87 3.21 4.64 -1.36
CA TRP A 87 2.04 3.80 -1.06
C TRP A 87 1.81 3.63 0.44
N ALA A 88 2.86 3.60 1.26
CA ALA A 88 2.73 3.59 2.72
C ALA A 88 2.09 4.90 3.25
N ILE A 89 2.48 6.06 2.71
CA ILE A 89 1.86 7.36 3.05
C ILE A 89 0.37 7.31 2.71
N TRP A 90 0.03 6.88 1.50
CA TRP A 90 -1.35 6.78 1.04
C TRP A 90 -2.16 5.82 1.93
N ALA A 91 -1.63 4.62 2.21
CA ALA A 91 -2.30 3.63 3.04
C ALA A 91 -2.52 4.14 4.48
N LEU A 92 -1.50 4.74 5.11
CA LEU A 92 -1.59 5.32 6.46
C LEU A 92 -2.64 6.43 6.52
N LYS A 93 -2.72 7.30 5.51
CA LYS A 93 -3.78 8.32 5.44
C LYS A 93 -5.17 7.68 5.45
N HIS A 94 -5.34 6.60 4.69
CA HIS A 94 -6.63 5.90 4.53
C HIS A 94 -7.01 4.99 5.70
N LEU A 95 -6.10 4.73 6.66
CA LEU A 95 -6.46 4.08 7.92
C LEU A 95 -7.38 4.95 8.79
N GLU A 96 -7.31 6.29 8.63
CA GLU A 96 -8.12 7.29 9.36
C GLU A 96 -7.98 7.25 10.90
N THR A 97 -6.99 6.52 11.43
CA THR A 97 -6.71 6.43 12.87
C THR A 97 -5.92 7.63 13.40
N ASN A 98 -5.97 7.85 14.72
CA ASN A 98 -5.19 8.91 15.36
C ASN A 98 -3.69 8.62 15.26
N GLU A 99 -3.30 7.36 15.42
CA GLU A 99 -1.93 6.87 15.38
C GLU A 99 -1.32 7.12 13.99
N ALA A 100 -2.06 6.85 12.92
CA ALA A 100 -1.61 7.11 11.55
C ALA A 100 -1.46 8.60 11.27
N ARG A 101 -2.41 9.44 11.71
CA ARG A 101 -2.31 10.90 11.59
C ARG A 101 -1.10 11.46 12.34
N THR A 102 -0.86 11.00 13.56
CA THR A 102 0.32 11.38 14.37
C THR A 102 1.62 10.95 13.70
N LEU A 103 1.69 9.72 13.19
CA LEU A 103 2.88 9.23 12.49
C LEU A 103 3.18 10.06 11.23
N LEU A 104 2.17 10.33 10.39
CA LEU A 104 2.34 11.15 9.18
C LEU A 104 2.75 12.59 9.52
N TRP A 105 2.30 13.13 10.65
CA TRP A 105 2.78 14.43 11.13
C TRP A 105 4.27 14.40 11.49
N HIS A 106 4.70 13.41 12.28
CA HIS A 106 6.11 13.21 12.62
C HIS A 106 6.98 12.90 11.39
N ALA A 107 6.41 12.24 10.38
CA ALA A 107 7.13 11.84 9.18
C ALA A 107 7.76 13.02 8.43
N ARG A 108 7.22 14.24 8.55
CA ARG A 108 7.82 15.47 7.99
C ARG A 108 9.26 15.71 8.44
N SER A 109 9.62 15.24 9.64
CA SER A 109 10.98 15.36 10.17
C SER A 109 11.91 14.21 9.78
N PHE A 110 11.45 13.22 8.99
CA PHE A 110 12.32 12.14 8.54
C PHE A 110 13.40 12.70 7.62
N THR A 111 14.54 12.01 7.62
CA THR A 111 15.70 12.27 6.78
C THR A 111 16.12 10.96 6.16
N PHE A 112 16.44 10.98 4.88
CA PHE A 112 16.89 9.81 4.12
C PHE A 112 18.34 9.99 3.67
N ARG A 113 18.85 9.07 2.84
CA ARG A 113 20.29 8.96 2.52
C ARG A 113 20.84 10.21 1.87
N SER A 114 20.01 10.96 1.14
CA SER A 114 20.37 12.23 0.54
C SER A 114 19.34 13.32 0.87
N PRO A 115 19.74 14.60 0.80
CA PRO A 115 18.81 15.72 0.87
C PRO A 115 17.70 15.62 -0.19
N GLY A 116 18.04 15.20 -1.42
CA GLY A 116 17.06 15.02 -2.50
C GLY A 116 16.03 13.93 -2.22
N GLU A 117 16.45 12.78 -1.67
CA GLU A 117 15.52 11.71 -1.25
C GLU A 117 14.60 12.21 -0.11
N THR A 118 15.10 13.08 0.76
CA THR A 118 14.32 13.69 1.84
C THR A 118 13.29 14.68 1.32
N GLU A 119 13.66 15.52 0.36
CA GLU A 119 12.76 16.48 -0.27
C GLU A 119 11.67 15.80 -1.11
N ALA A 120 12.03 14.76 -1.87
CA ALA A 120 11.07 13.94 -2.62
C ALA A 120 10.04 13.32 -1.67
N PHE A 121 10.49 12.69 -0.57
CA PHE A 121 9.60 12.12 0.43
C PHE A 121 8.65 13.16 1.04
N ARG A 122 9.14 14.36 1.39
CA ARG A 122 8.30 15.42 1.95
C ARG A 122 7.27 15.91 0.94
N THR A 123 7.66 16.03 -0.32
CA THR A 123 6.76 16.41 -1.42
C THR A 123 5.63 15.38 -1.58
N ASP A 124 5.95 14.09 -1.59
CA ASP A 124 4.96 13.01 -1.65
C ASP A 124 4.03 13.04 -0.43
N LEU A 125 4.61 13.18 0.77
CA LEU A 125 3.88 13.25 2.03
C LEU A 125 2.87 14.38 2.03
N ASP A 126 3.29 15.59 1.71
CA ASP A 126 2.40 16.74 1.68
C ASP A 126 1.39 16.66 0.53
N THR A 127 1.75 16.10 -0.63
CA THR A 127 0.81 15.87 -1.73
C THR A 127 -0.33 14.95 -1.28
N VAL A 128 -0.01 13.79 -0.72
CA VAL A 128 -1.00 12.79 -0.34
C VAL A 128 -1.85 13.26 0.84
N VAL A 129 -1.22 13.83 1.88
CA VAL A 129 -1.92 14.29 3.09
C VAL A 129 -2.85 15.47 2.80
N ASN A 130 -2.47 16.38 1.89
CA ASN A 130 -3.30 17.54 1.55
C ASN A 130 -4.32 17.26 0.44
N ASP A 131 -4.22 16.12 -0.26
CA ASP A 131 -5.21 15.73 -1.26
C ASP A 131 -6.60 15.56 -0.63
N ARG A 132 -7.53 16.42 -1.02
CA ARG A 132 -8.94 16.40 -0.59
C ARG A 132 -9.83 15.55 -1.50
N SER A 133 -9.27 14.96 -2.55
CA SER A 133 -10.01 14.26 -3.61
C SER A 133 -10.38 12.82 -3.24
N SER A 134 -10.02 12.34 -2.05
CA SER A 134 -10.29 10.98 -1.57
C SER A 134 -11.49 10.94 -0.61
N GLN A 135 -12.66 11.41 -1.05
CA GLN A 135 -13.97 11.13 -0.42
C GLN A 135 -14.84 10.32 -1.37
#